data_AF-A0A1U7LPG3-F1
#
_entry.id   AF-A0A1U7LPG3-F1
#
_cell.length_a   1.000
_cell.length_b   1.000
_cell.length_c   1.000
_cell.angle_alpha   90.00
_cell.angle_beta   90.00
_cell.angle_gamma   90.00
#
_symmetry.space_group_name_H-M   'P 1'
#
loop_
_entity.id
_entity.type
_entity.pdbx_description
1 polymer ?
#
loop_
_entity_poly.entity_id
_entity_poly.type
_entity_poly.pdbx_seq_one_letter_code
_entity_poly.pdbx_strand_id
1 'polypeptide(L)'
;MQTLEGLNKIMNSSRNFADYRETLHVVNPPCVPFLGVYLTDLTFIEDGNSNYLKKSRHLINFSKRMKTAEVIREIQQYQSVPYHLKPVQELQVFLKHNLAESRDVHDMYEMSLSMEPREREDEKIARLLQESGFL
;
A
#
# COMPACT_ATOMS: atom_id res chain seq x y z
N MET A 1 5.97 -0.99 20.83
CA MET A 1 4.64 -1.11 20.19
C MET A 1 4.17 0.17 19.51
N GLN A 2 4.38 1.36 20.10
CA GLN A 2 3.86 2.64 19.56
C GLN A 2 4.26 2.99 18.10
N THR A 3 5.46 2.60 17.64
CA THR A 3 5.93 2.96 16.27
C THR A 3 5.15 2.23 15.17
N LEU A 4 4.87 0.93 15.33
CA LEU A 4 4.15 0.16 14.30
C LEU A 4 2.68 0.59 14.21
N GLU A 5 2.03 0.81 15.36
CA GLU A 5 0.66 1.32 15.41
C GLU A 5 0.53 2.69 14.73
N GLY A 6 1.51 3.58 14.93
CA GLY A 6 1.57 4.87 14.26
C GLY A 6 1.68 4.74 12.73
N LEU A 7 2.57 3.86 12.25
CA LEU A 7 2.72 3.59 10.81
C LEU A 7 1.44 3.00 10.20
N ASN A 8 0.80 2.06 10.89
CA ASN A 8 -0.47 1.45 10.46
C ASN A 8 -1.61 2.46 10.43
N LYS A 9 -1.65 3.41 11.38
CA LYS A 9 -2.64 4.48 11.38
C LYS A 9 -2.50 5.36 10.16
N ILE A 10 -1.28 5.79 9.83
CA ILE A 10 -1.01 6.61 8.64
C ILE A 10 -1.43 5.87 7.37
N MET A 11 -1.09 4.59 7.24
CA MET A 11 -1.39 3.77 6.07
C MET A 11 -2.78 3.13 6.07
N ASN A 12 -3.68 3.57 6.95
CA ASN A 12 -5.02 3.01 7.05
C ASN A 12 -5.80 3.28 5.76
N SER A 13 -6.34 2.22 5.15
CA SER A 13 -7.12 2.31 3.91
C SER A 13 -8.53 2.87 4.09
N SER A 14 -8.98 3.05 5.34
CA SER A 14 -10.28 3.64 5.67
C SER A 14 -10.48 4.99 4.98
N ARG A 15 -11.72 5.22 4.51
CA ARG A 15 -12.10 6.46 3.79
C ARG A 15 -11.16 6.78 2.61
N ASN A 16 -10.73 5.73 1.87
CA ASN A 16 -9.83 5.85 0.72
C ASN A 16 -8.50 6.51 1.08
N PHE A 17 -7.83 6.00 2.13
CA PHE A 17 -6.51 6.48 2.56
C PHE A 17 -6.51 7.96 3.00
N ALA A 18 -7.52 8.41 3.75
CA ALA A 18 -7.67 9.83 4.10
C ALA A 18 -6.46 10.40 4.86
N ASP A 19 -6.02 9.75 5.94
CA ASP A 19 -4.88 10.19 6.78
C ASP A 19 -3.57 10.22 5.96
N TYR A 20 -3.37 9.20 5.13
CA TYR A 20 -2.24 9.13 4.20
C TYR A 20 -2.26 10.28 3.19
N ARG A 21 -3.42 10.58 2.58
CA ARG A 21 -3.56 11.66 1.59
C ARG A 21 -3.31 13.03 2.20
N GLU A 22 -3.84 13.28 3.39
CA GLU A 22 -3.59 14.53 4.12
C GLU A 22 -2.09 14.70 4.42
N THR A 23 -1.45 13.62 4.90
CA THR A 23 -0.01 13.60 5.15
C THR A 23 0.78 13.85 3.87
N LEU A 24 0.42 13.20 2.75
CA LEU A 24 1.11 13.37 1.47
C LEU A 24 0.98 14.81 0.94
N HIS A 25 -0.19 15.43 1.08
CA HIS A 25 -0.45 16.78 0.58
C HIS A 25 0.42 17.86 1.26
N VAL A 26 0.87 17.63 2.50
CA VAL A 26 1.76 18.57 3.22
C VAL A 26 3.25 18.28 2.98
N VAL A 27 3.59 17.19 2.30
CA VAL A 27 4.98 16.79 2.03
C VAL A 27 5.50 17.49 0.78
N ASN A 28 6.66 18.14 0.92
CA ASN A 28 7.42 18.62 -0.23
C ASN A 28 8.34 17.51 -0.77
N PRO A 29 8.56 17.40 -2.09
CA PRO A 29 9.54 16.48 -2.66
C PRO A 29 10.96 16.66 -2.05
N PRO A 30 11.79 15.61 -1.97
CA PRO A 30 11.61 14.28 -2.56
C PRO A 30 10.69 13.36 -1.73
N CYS A 31 9.74 12.69 -2.40
CA CYS A 31 8.82 11.74 -1.78
C CYS A 31 8.50 10.62 -2.78
N VAL A 32 8.35 9.38 -2.30
CA VAL A 32 7.77 8.27 -3.09
C VAL A 32 6.37 7.98 -2.56
N PRO A 33 5.31 8.44 -3.25
CA PRO A 33 3.95 8.11 -2.83
C PRO A 33 3.60 6.65 -3.12
N PHE A 34 2.69 6.08 -2.33
CA PHE A 34 2.03 4.82 -2.61
C PHE A 34 1.14 4.96 -3.87
N LEU A 35 1.64 4.42 -4.98
CA LEU A 35 1.01 4.53 -6.30
C LEU A 35 -0.41 3.95 -6.35
N GLY A 36 -0.73 2.96 -5.52
CA GLY A 36 -2.04 2.32 -5.48
C GLY A 36 -3.19 3.31 -5.29
N VAL A 37 -2.99 4.33 -4.46
CA VAL A 37 -3.97 5.40 -4.18
C VAL A 37 -4.31 6.19 -5.44
N TYR A 38 -3.30 6.57 -6.22
CA TYR A 38 -3.49 7.29 -7.47
C TYR A 38 -4.09 6.41 -8.57
N LEU A 39 -3.72 5.13 -8.64
CA LEU A 39 -4.32 4.19 -9.58
C LEU A 39 -5.80 4.00 -9.29
N THR A 40 -6.19 3.91 -8.02
CA THR A 40 -7.60 3.87 -7.61
C THR A 40 -8.36 5.11 -8.08
N ASP A 41 -7.78 6.31 -7.94
CA ASP A 41 -8.40 7.55 -8.42
C ASP A 41 -8.55 7.58 -9.94
N LEU A 42 -7.51 7.17 -10.67
CA LEU A 42 -7.56 7.08 -12.13
C LEU A 42 -8.64 6.09 -12.60
N THR A 43 -8.76 4.93 -11.95
CA THR A 43 -9.82 3.95 -12.22
C THR A 43 -11.20 4.55 -11.95
N PHE A 44 -11.40 5.21 -10.80
CA PHE A 44 -12.68 5.86 -10.49
C PHE A 44 -13.04 6.97 -11.49
N ILE A 45 -12.06 7.76 -11.94
CA ILE A 45 -12.28 8.78 -12.98
C ILE A 45 -12.67 8.12 -14.31
N GLU A 46 -11.97 7.06 -14.69
CA GLU A 46 -12.19 6.36 -15.96
C GLU A 46 -13.57 5.73 -16.02
N ASP A 47 -13.95 4.96 -14.99
CA ASP A 47 -15.20 4.23 -14.92
C ASP A 47 -16.40 5.13 -14.61
N GLY A 48 -16.21 6.16 -13.78
CA GLY A 48 -17.28 7.05 -13.34
C GLY A 48 -17.68 8.13 -14.35
N ASN A 49 -16.86 8.39 -15.38
CA ASN A 49 -17.08 9.50 -16.31
C ASN A 49 -16.98 9.04 -17.78
N SER A 50 -17.98 9.37 -18.59
CA SER A 50 -17.95 9.08 -20.03
C SER A 50 -16.90 9.95 -20.76
N ASN A 51 -16.24 9.38 -21.78
CA ASN A 51 -15.26 10.07 -22.61
C ASN A 51 -15.85 11.23 -23.43
N TYR A 52 -17.15 11.17 -23.72
CA TYR A 52 -17.90 12.18 -24.45
C TYR A 52 -19.06 12.70 -23.60
N LEU A 53 -19.57 13.89 -23.93
CA LEU A 53 -20.73 14.46 -23.24
C LEU A 53 -21.98 13.60 -23.48
N LYS A 54 -22.78 13.38 -22.43
CA LYS A 54 -23.99 12.53 -22.51
C LYS A 54 -24.97 12.95 -23.60
N LYS A 55 -25.06 14.26 -23.88
CA LYS A 55 -25.96 14.84 -24.89
C LYS A 55 -25.35 14.91 -26.30
N SER A 56 -24.04 14.67 -26.45
CA SER A 56 -23.38 14.70 -27.76
C SER A 56 -22.19 13.75 -27.78
N ARG A 57 -22.32 12.68 -28.57
CA ARG A 57 -21.31 11.60 -28.67
C ARG A 57 -20.02 12.02 -29.39
N HIS A 58 -19.97 13.24 -29.94
CA HIS A 58 -18.81 13.75 -30.69
C HIS A 58 -18.04 14.81 -29.90
N LEU A 59 -18.61 15.30 -28.79
CA LEU A 59 -17.98 16.32 -27.97
C LEU A 59 -17.24 15.68 -26.80
N ILE A 60 -15.94 15.92 -26.73
CA ILE A 60 -15.05 15.41 -25.67
C ILE A 60 -15.51 15.94 -24.32
N ASN A 61 -15.53 15.06 -23.32
CA ASN A 61 -15.74 15.45 -21.94
C ASN A 61 -14.44 16.00 -21.32
N PHE A 62 -14.22 17.31 -21.47
CA PHE A 62 -13.03 17.97 -20.91
C PHE A 62 -12.97 17.91 -19.38
N SER A 63 -14.11 17.81 -18.69
CA SER A 63 -14.11 17.63 -17.23
C SER A 63 -13.44 16.31 -16.81
N LYS A 64 -13.68 15.22 -17.55
CA LYS A 64 -12.95 13.95 -17.33
C LYS A 64 -11.45 14.14 -17.56
N ARG A 65 -11.08 14.75 -18.69
CA ARG A 65 -9.67 14.98 -19.06
C ARG A 65 -8.93 15.85 -18.05
N MET A 66 -9.59 16.88 -17.53
CA MET A 66 -9.03 17.75 -16.50
C MET A 66 -8.74 16.97 -15.21
N LYS A 67 -9.70 16.19 -14.70
CA LYS A 67 -9.50 15.35 -13.50
C LYS A 67 -8.35 14.35 -13.67
N THR A 68 -8.29 13.66 -14.81
CA THR A 68 -7.17 12.74 -15.10
C THR A 68 -5.84 13.48 -15.12
N ALA A 69 -5.78 14.66 -15.74
CA ALA A 69 -4.57 15.47 -15.82
C ALA A 69 -4.11 16.02 -14.46
N GLU A 70 -5.03 16.35 -13.56
CA GLU A 70 -4.73 16.77 -12.18
C GLU A 70 -4.01 15.66 -11.42
N VAL A 71 -4.53 14.43 -11.45
CA VAL A 71 -3.90 13.27 -10.81
C VAL A 71 -2.49 13.01 -11.36
N ILE A 72 -2.33 13.03 -12.69
CA ILE A 72 -1.02 12.84 -13.33
C ILE A 72 -0.03 13.94 -12.92
N ARG A 73 -0.50 15.18 -12.80
CA ARG A 73 0.34 16.32 -12.43
C ARG A 73 0.87 16.19 -11.01
N GLU A 74 0.07 15.72 -10.07
CA GLU A 74 0.53 15.43 -8.71
C GLU A 74 1.61 14.35 -8.70
N ILE A 75 1.44 13.26 -9.47
CA ILE A 75 2.47 12.22 -9.59
C ILE A 75 3.78 12.83 -10.13
N GLN A 76 3.69 13.67 -11.16
CA GLN A 76 4.85 14.32 -11.77
C GLN A 76 5.56 15.28 -10.81
N GLN A 77 4.83 15.95 -9.91
CA GLN A 77 5.42 16.81 -8.88
C GLN A 77 6.40 16.03 -8.00
N TYR A 78 6.05 14.81 -7.57
CA TYR A 78 6.95 13.97 -6.75
C TYR A 78 8.12 13.37 -7.52
N GLN A 79 8.05 13.33 -8.86
CA GLN A 79 9.15 12.90 -9.73
C GLN A 79 10.15 14.03 -10.03
N SER A 80 9.81 15.28 -9.70
CA SER A 80 10.61 16.45 -10.09
C SER A 80 11.92 16.62 -9.29
N VAL A 81 11.98 16.08 -8.07
CA VAL A 81 13.13 16.21 -7.17
C VAL A 81 13.62 14.82 -6.76
N PRO A 82 14.86 14.42 -7.13
CA PRO A 82 15.43 13.18 -6.68
C PRO A 82 15.88 13.27 -5.21
N TYR A 83 15.96 12.12 -4.55
CA TYR A 83 16.60 12.03 -3.24
C TYR A 83 18.10 12.35 -3.32
N HIS A 84 18.62 13.10 -2.36
CA HIS A 84 20.05 13.41 -2.26
C HIS A 84 20.83 12.30 -1.54
N LEU A 85 20.66 11.05 -2.00
CA LEU A 85 21.29 9.87 -1.43
C LEU A 85 22.46 9.40 -2.30
N LYS A 86 23.53 8.92 -1.67
CA LYS A 86 24.66 8.34 -2.40
C LYS A 86 24.39 6.85 -2.68
N PRO A 87 24.56 6.38 -3.93
CA PRO A 87 24.41 4.96 -4.23
C PRO A 87 25.54 4.16 -3.57
N VAL A 88 25.18 3.04 -2.94
CA VAL A 88 26.11 2.05 -2.39
C VAL A 88 25.87 0.75 -3.15
N GLN A 89 26.83 0.35 -3.99
CA GLN A 89 26.63 -0.72 -4.96
C GLN A 89 26.42 -2.07 -4.27
N GLU A 90 27.14 -2.33 -3.20
CA GLU A 90 27.08 -3.55 -2.41
C GLU A 90 25.68 -3.75 -1.82
N LEU A 91 25.09 -2.68 -1.27
CA LEU A 91 23.73 -2.70 -0.75
C LEU A 91 22.69 -2.90 -1.85
N GLN A 92 22.87 -2.26 -3.01
CA GLN A 92 21.95 -2.46 -4.14
C GLN A 92 21.98 -3.88 -4.68
N VAL A 93 23.16 -4.48 -4.80
CA VAL A 93 23.32 -5.88 -5.23
C VAL A 93 22.66 -6.81 -4.22
N PHE A 94 22.94 -6.62 -2.93
CA PHE A 94 22.33 -7.40 -1.86
C PHE A 94 20.79 -7.31 -1.89
N LEU A 95 20.22 -6.10 -1.96
CA LEU A 95 18.76 -5.91 -1.98
C LEU A 95 18.12 -6.54 -3.23
N LYS A 96 18.71 -6.32 -4.42
CA LYS A 96 18.17 -6.86 -5.68
C LYS A 96 18.19 -8.38 -5.70
N HIS A 97 19.27 -9.00 -5.20
CA HIS A 97 19.38 -10.45 -5.09
C HIS A 97 18.28 -11.02 -4.19
N ASN A 98 18.14 -10.51 -2.97
CA ASN A 98 17.17 -11.02 -2.00
C ASN A 98 15.72 -10.74 -2.41
N LEU A 99 15.45 -9.64 -3.13
CA LEU A 99 14.13 -9.38 -3.70
C LEU A 99 13.80 -10.35 -4.84
N ALA A 100 14.78 -10.75 -5.66
CA ALA A 100 14.57 -11.72 -6.73
C ALA A 100 14.39 -13.16 -6.18
N GLU A 101 15.02 -13.47 -5.06
CA GLU A 101 14.89 -14.75 -4.35
C GLU A 101 13.73 -14.79 -3.35
N SER A 102 12.87 -13.76 -3.33
CA SER A 102 11.75 -13.72 -2.38
C SER A 102 10.83 -14.92 -2.60
N ARG A 103 10.53 -15.63 -1.51
CA ARG A 103 9.63 -16.80 -1.54
C ARG A 103 8.21 -16.38 -1.81
N ASP A 104 7.42 -17.31 -2.33
CA ASP A 104 5.98 -17.09 -2.46
C ASP A 104 5.32 -16.96 -1.07
N VAL A 105 4.17 -16.28 -1.03
CA VAL A 105 3.39 -16.10 0.19
C VAL A 105 3.00 -17.44 0.79
N HIS A 106 2.70 -18.45 -0.03
CA HIS A 106 2.39 -19.79 0.43
C HIS A 106 3.56 -20.43 1.17
N ASP A 107 4.75 -20.42 0.59
CA ASP A 107 5.96 -20.98 1.20
C ASP A 107 6.31 -20.29 2.52
N MET A 108 6.15 -18.97 2.58
CA MET A 108 6.38 -18.20 3.81
C MET A 108 5.39 -18.58 4.91
N TYR A 109 4.14 -18.83 4.54
CA TYR A 109 3.10 -19.26 5.48
C TYR A 109 3.36 -20.69 6.01
N GLU A 110 3.73 -21.63 5.14
CA GLU A 110 4.12 -22.98 5.58
C GLU A 110 5.35 -22.95 6.49
N MET A 111 6.35 -22.14 6.15
CA MET A 111 7.52 -21.94 7.00
C MET A 111 7.11 -21.40 8.38
N SER A 112 6.21 -20.42 8.43
CA SER A 112 5.67 -19.91 9.71
C SER A 112 5.03 -21.02 10.54
N LEU A 113 4.21 -21.88 9.93
CA LEU A 113 3.55 -23.01 10.62
C LEU A 113 4.55 -24.06 11.13
N SER A 114 5.65 -24.28 10.42
CA SER A 114 6.70 -25.21 10.88
C SER A 114 7.50 -24.66 12.06
N MET A 115 7.69 -23.34 12.14
CA MET A 115 8.38 -22.68 13.24
C MET A 115 7.48 -22.53 14.48
N GLU A 116 6.22 -22.17 14.27
CA GLU A 116 5.19 -22.05 15.32
C GLU A 116 3.97 -22.90 14.93
N PRO A 117 3.99 -24.21 15.25
CA PRO A 117 2.86 -25.10 14.97
C PRO A 117 1.61 -24.64 15.70
N ARG A 118 0.45 -24.80 15.05
CA ARG A 118 -0.84 -24.53 15.69
C ARG A 118 -1.05 -25.51 16.85
N GLU A 119 -1.42 -24.98 18.02
CA GLU A 119 -1.87 -25.82 19.14
C GLU A 119 -3.04 -26.70 18.70
N ARG A 120 -2.99 -27.98 19.09
CA ARG A 120 -4.15 -28.86 18.93
C ARG A 120 -5.26 -28.43 19.88
N GLU A 121 -6.51 -28.60 19.49
CA GLU A 121 -7.65 -28.20 20.34
C GLU A 121 -7.59 -28.86 21.73
N ASP A 122 -7.19 -30.12 21.80
CA ASP A 122 -7.06 -30.85 23.07
C ASP A 122 -5.95 -30.27 23.96
N GLU A 123 -4.83 -29.86 23.37
CA GLU A 123 -3.70 -29.21 24.07
C GLU A 123 -4.11 -27.82 24.56
N LYS A 124 -4.86 -27.08 23.74
CA LYS A 124 -5.42 -25.77 24.09
C LYS A 124 -6.43 -25.89 25.23
N ILE A 125 -7.32 -26.89 25.21
CA ILE A 125 -8.28 -27.17 26.28
C ILE A 125 -7.54 -27.56 27.57
N ALA A 126 -6.55 -28.45 27.49
CA ALA A 126 -5.73 -28.84 28.64
C ALA A 126 -5.01 -27.63 29.25
N ARG A 127 -4.42 -26.75 28.43
CA ARG A 127 -3.76 -25.52 28.88
C ARG A 127 -4.73 -24.57 29.55
N LEU A 128 -5.91 -24.33 28.95
CA LEU A 128 -6.94 -23.46 29.51
C LEU A 128 -7.51 -24.00 30.83
N LEU A 129 -7.68 -25.33 30.96
CA LEU A 129 -8.11 -25.96 32.20
C LEU A 129 -7.06 -25.83 33.31
N GLN A 130 -5.77 -25.92 32.96
CA GLN A 130 -4.66 -25.72 33.88
C GLN A 130 -4.49 -24.24 34.29
N GLU A 131 -4.62 -23.30 33.34
CA GLU A 131 -4.57 -21.85 33.60
C GLU A 131 -5.76 -21.35 34.44
N SER A 132 -6.92 -22.00 34.33
CA SER A 132 -8.12 -21.68 35.12
C SER A 132 -8.14 -22.36 36.50
N GLY A 133 -7.16 -23.21 36.81
CA GLY A 133 -7.05 -23.92 38.09
C GLY A 133 -8.07 -25.06 38.27
N PHE A 134 -8.65 -25.55 37.18
CA PHE A 134 -9.51 -26.74 37.19
C PHE A 134 -8.70 -28.06 37.21
N LEU A 135 -7.41 -27.99 36.83
CA LEU A 135 -6.41 -29.06 36.91
C LEU A 135 -5.22 -28.61 37.76
#